data_AF-G3PK61-F1
#
_entry.id   AF-G3PK61-F1
#
_cell.length_a   1.000
_cell.length_b   1.000
_cell.length_c   1.000
_cell.angle_alpha   90.00
_cell.angle_beta   90.00
_cell.angle_gamma   90.00
#
_symmetry.space_group_name_H-M   'P 1'
#
loop_
_entity.id
_entity.type
_entity.pdbx_description
1 polymer ?
#
loop_
_entity_poly.entity_id
_entity_poly.type
_entity_poly.pdbx_seq_one_letter_code
_entity_poly.pdbx_strand_id
1 'polypeptide(L)'
;ELEFQVVSLELEIQQLTVKQQQQPLIFKFCVTDEDFRYYTKFSSKEVFTVFWESVYPSASGLLYWSKAQQTAQETPSPQRKLPLIDELFMFLCRVAAGLQEKTLSTIFEVSLSTVSRIILTWTSYLYQVLGSLPLWMTREQVQATMPDKFKLYCPQVRVIIDCTEIRCETASS
;
A
#
# COMPACT_ATOMS: atom_id res chain seq x y z
N GLU A 1 34.07 37.91 -1.13
CA GLU A 1 33.87 36.74 -2.02
C GLU A 1 33.59 35.47 -1.22
N LEU A 2 34.46 35.09 -0.27
CA LEU A 2 34.22 33.96 0.65
C LEU A 2 32.93 34.09 1.47
N GLU A 3 32.64 35.26 2.05
CA GLU A 3 31.42 35.48 2.85
C GLU A 3 30.13 35.33 2.03
N PHE A 4 30.16 35.76 0.77
CA PHE A 4 29.02 35.59 -0.14
C PHE A 4 28.80 34.11 -0.49
N GLN A 5 29.88 33.35 -0.69
CA GLN A 5 29.79 31.90 -0.89
C GLN A 5 29.24 31.18 0.35
N VAL A 6 29.70 31.52 1.55
CA VAL A 6 29.19 30.95 2.81
C VAL A 6 27.68 31.19 2.95
N VAL A 7 27.22 32.43 2.76
CA VAL A 7 25.78 32.76 2.85
C VAL A 7 24.95 32.03 1.79
N SER A 8 25.47 31.88 0.57
CA SER A 8 24.77 31.12 -0.49
C SER A 8 24.64 29.63 -0.16
N LEU A 9 25.69 29.03 0.41
CA LEU A 9 25.70 27.63 0.81
C LEU A 9 24.80 27.37 2.01
N GLU A 10 24.75 28.29 2.97
CA GLU A 10 23.83 28.22 4.12
C GLU A 10 22.36 28.24 3.67
N LEU A 11 22.02 29.11 2.70
CA LEU A 11 20.70 29.15 2.09
C LEU A 11 20.36 27.86 1.33
N GLU A 12 21.32 27.30 0.60
CA GLU A 12 21.14 26.04 -0.11
C GLU A 12 20.92 24.87 0.86
N ILE A 13 21.69 24.78 1.94
CA ILE A 13 21.51 23.79 3.01
C ILE A 13 20.12 23.94 3.65
N GLN A 14 19.66 25.16 3.94
CA GLN A 14 18.32 25.38 4.46
C GLN A 14 17.23 24.89 3.50
N GLN A 15 17.35 25.23 2.21
CA GLN A 15 16.39 24.79 1.19
C GLN A 15 16.36 23.27 1.04
N LEU A 16 17.51 22.62 1.03
CA LEU A 16 17.61 21.16 0.95
C LEU A 16 17.02 20.49 2.21
N THR A 17 17.26 21.07 3.39
CA THR A 17 16.69 20.58 4.65
C THR A 17 15.16 20.63 4.64
N VAL A 18 14.58 21.73 4.17
CA VAL A 18 13.11 21.87 4.03
C VAL A 18 12.56 20.88 3.02
N LYS A 19 13.21 20.71 1.87
CA LYS A 19 12.81 19.71 0.85
C LYS A 19 12.86 18.29 1.40
N GLN A 20 13.88 17.95 2.19
CA GLN A 20 14.02 16.64 2.80
C GLN A 20 12.95 16.39 3.87
N GLN A 21 12.58 17.40 4.65
CA GLN A 21 11.50 17.28 5.63
C GLN A 21 10.14 17.00 4.95
N GLN A 22 9.88 17.61 3.80
CA GLN A 22 8.65 17.44 3.02
C GLN A 22 8.60 16.18 2.16
N GLN A 23 9.69 15.42 2.05
CA GLN A 23 9.68 14.19 1.26
C GLN A 23 8.75 13.14 1.89
N PRO A 24 7.95 12.44 1.06
CA PRO A 24 7.18 11.28 1.48
C PRO A 24 8.03 10.25 2.22
N LEU A 25 7.46 9.65 3.26
CA LEU A 25 8.11 8.64 4.10
C LEU A 25 8.59 7.43 3.29
N ILE A 26 7.87 7.03 2.24
CA ILE A 26 8.32 5.92 1.38
C ILE A 26 9.73 6.13 0.84
N PHE A 27 10.09 7.34 0.43
CA PHE A 27 11.43 7.63 -0.13
C PHE A 27 12.49 7.85 0.95
N LYS A 28 12.09 8.03 2.21
CA LYS A 28 13.00 8.02 3.37
C LYS A 28 13.32 6.60 3.81
N PHE A 29 12.34 5.69 3.77
CA PHE A 29 12.49 4.29 4.16
C PHE A 29 13.04 3.40 3.05
N CYS A 30 12.67 3.67 1.80
CA CYS A 30 13.06 2.87 0.65
C CYS A 30 14.10 3.63 -0.18
N VAL A 31 15.38 3.38 0.10
CA VAL A 31 16.50 4.00 -0.63
C VAL A 31 16.98 3.09 -1.76
N THR A 32 16.93 1.79 -1.54
CA THR A 32 17.35 0.74 -2.49
C THR A 32 16.16 -0.07 -2.98
N ASP A 33 16.34 -0.78 -4.10
CA ASP A 33 15.34 -1.73 -4.60
C ASP A 33 15.07 -2.89 -3.63
N GLU A 34 16.05 -3.23 -2.79
CA GLU A 34 15.87 -4.22 -1.73
C GLU A 34 14.88 -3.73 -0.67
N ASP A 35 14.94 -2.45 -0.30
CA ASP A 35 13.99 -1.83 0.62
C ASP A 35 12.58 -1.81 0.01
N PHE A 36 12.45 -1.40 -1.26
CA PHE A 36 11.18 -1.46 -1.98
C PHE A 36 10.62 -2.88 -1.97
N ARG A 37 11.44 -3.88 -2.29
CA ARG A 37 11.00 -5.28 -2.29
C ARG A 37 10.61 -5.78 -0.91
N TYR A 38 11.31 -5.38 0.13
CA TYR A 38 10.99 -5.76 1.50
C TYR A 38 9.64 -5.17 1.94
N TYR A 39 9.50 -3.84 1.87
CA TYR A 39 8.34 -3.12 2.41
C TYR A 39 7.10 -3.16 1.51
N THR A 40 7.26 -3.35 0.20
CA THR A 40 6.16 -3.21 -0.76
C THR A 40 5.91 -4.43 -1.65
N LYS A 41 6.84 -5.39 -1.69
CA LYS A 41 6.90 -6.51 -2.67
C LYS A 41 7.06 -6.12 -4.13
N PHE A 42 7.13 -4.83 -4.47
CA PHE A 42 7.56 -4.43 -5.82
C PHE A 42 9.04 -4.73 -6.02
N SER A 43 9.42 -5.17 -7.22
CA SER A 43 10.79 -5.60 -7.50
C SER A 43 11.80 -4.46 -7.53
N SER A 44 11.35 -3.23 -7.80
CA SER A 44 12.19 -2.03 -7.81
C SER A 44 11.33 -0.78 -7.58
N LYS A 45 11.99 0.36 -7.35
CA LYS A 45 11.34 1.67 -7.28
C LYS A 45 10.54 1.99 -8.54
N GLU A 46 11.07 1.68 -9.73
CA GLU A 46 10.44 2.01 -11.01
C GLU A 46 9.12 1.26 -11.17
N VAL A 47 9.08 -0.03 -10.82
CA VAL A 47 7.84 -0.82 -10.89
C VAL A 47 6.79 -0.29 -9.92
N PHE A 48 7.21 0.08 -8.70
CA PHE A 48 6.32 0.75 -7.76
C PHE A 48 5.78 2.08 -8.32
N THR A 49 6.64 2.89 -8.95
CA THR A 49 6.23 4.17 -9.54
C THR A 49 5.20 4.00 -10.65
N VAL A 50 5.40 3.04 -11.56
CA VAL A 50 4.42 2.73 -12.61
C VAL A 50 3.07 2.33 -12.02
N PHE A 51 3.08 1.48 -10.99
CA PHE A 51 1.87 1.11 -10.27
C PHE A 51 1.19 2.33 -9.63
N TRP A 52 1.96 3.15 -8.91
CA TRP A 52 1.48 4.35 -8.25
C TRP A 52 0.82 5.33 -9.23
N GLU A 53 1.47 5.63 -10.36
CA GLU A 53 0.95 6.51 -11.39
C GLU A 53 -0.34 5.98 -12.03
N SER A 54 -0.48 4.65 -12.11
CA SER A 54 -1.69 4.01 -12.63
C SER A 54 -2.88 4.13 -11.67
N VAL A 55 -2.66 4.02 -10.36
CA VAL A 55 -3.73 4.07 -9.35
C VAL A 55 -4.06 5.50 -8.89
N TYR A 56 -3.07 6.39 -8.88
CA TYR A 56 -3.20 7.76 -8.34
C TYR A 56 -4.42 8.53 -8.86
N PRO A 57 -4.75 8.55 -10.17
CA PRO A 57 -5.89 9.32 -10.68
C PRO A 57 -7.21 8.95 -10.00
N SER A 58 -7.46 7.66 -9.78
CA SER A 58 -8.68 7.20 -9.10
C SER A 58 -8.56 7.23 -7.58
N ALA A 59 -7.36 6.98 -7.03
CA ALA A 59 -7.10 7.04 -5.59
C ALA A 59 -7.24 8.47 -5.03
N SER A 60 -6.98 9.51 -5.85
CA SER A 60 -7.09 10.91 -5.43
C SER A 60 -8.49 11.29 -4.91
N GLY A 61 -9.53 10.63 -5.43
CA GLY A 61 -10.93 10.78 -5.02
C GLY A 61 -11.33 9.95 -3.81
N LEU A 62 -10.42 9.20 -3.19
CA LEU A 62 -10.76 8.37 -2.03
C LEU A 62 -11.31 9.23 -0.88
N LEU A 63 -12.32 8.71 -0.19
CA LEU A 63 -12.78 9.27 1.07
C LEU A 63 -12.46 8.26 2.15
N TYR A 64 -11.99 8.75 3.30
CA TYR A 64 -11.73 7.86 4.41
C TYR A 64 -13.02 7.18 4.88
N TRP A 65 -12.94 5.88 5.09
CA TRP A 65 -14.03 5.10 5.65
C TRP A 65 -14.43 5.63 7.03
N SER A 66 -15.68 6.06 7.20
CA SER A 66 -16.18 6.58 8.49
C SER A 66 -17.46 5.87 8.93
N LYS A 67 -17.62 5.66 10.24
CA LYS A 67 -18.87 5.12 10.81
C LYS A 67 -20.06 6.07 10.55
N ALA A 68 -19.83 7.37 10.38
CA ALA A 68 -20.88 8.34 10.10
C ALA A 68 -21.50 8.19 8.70
N GLN A 69 -20.73 7.66 7.73
CA GLN A 69 -21.27 7.29 6.42
C GLN A 69 -22.28 6.13 6.49
N GLN A 70 -22.27 5.31 7.57
CA GLN A 70 -23.29 4.28 7.79
C GLN A 70 -24.59 4.83 8.37
N THR A 71 -24.54 5.91 9.14
CA THR A 71 -25.70 6.47 9.87
C THR A 71 -26.37 7.66 9.18
N ALA A 72 -26.03 7.94 7.91
CA ALA A 72 -26.55 9.09 7.15
C ALA A 72 -26.39 10.45 7.86
N GLN A 73 -25.44 10.56 8.79
CA GLN A 73 -25.06 11.83 9.39
C GLN A 73 -23.95 12.44 8.56
N GLU A 74 -24.23 13.60 7.94
CA GLU A 74 -23.28 14.42 7.19
C GLU A 74 -22.23 15.05 8.11
N THR A 75 -21.39 14.22 8.73
CA THR A 75 -20.15 14.72 9.33
C THR A 75 -19.07 14.78 8.26
N PRO A 76 -18.28 15.86 8.18
CA PRO A 76 -17.19 15.95 7.23
C PRO A 76 -16.23 14.78 7.41
N SER A 77 -15.80 14.17 6.31
CA SER A 77 -14.75 13.14 6.38
C SER A 77 -13.49 13.74 7.02
N PRO A 78 -12.80 13.04 7.94
CA PRO A 78 -11.59 13.58 8.56
C PRO A 78 -10.58 14.04 7.52
N GLN A 79 -9.94 15.19 7.73
CA GLN A 79 -8.90 15.69 6.84
C GLN A 79 -7.72 14.70 6.78
N ARG A 80 -7.19 14.49 5.57
CA ARG A 80 -5.97 13.69 5.38
C ARG A 80 -4.79 14.37 6.06
N LYS A 81 -4.04 13.58 6.83
CA LYS A 81 -2.80 14.03 7.50
C LYS A 81 -1.54 13.62 6.76
N LEU A 82 -1.65 12.62 5.89
CA LEU A 82 -0.52 12.05 5.15
C LEU A 82 -0.67 12.28 3.66
N PRO A 83 0.44 12.40 2.92
CA PRO A 83 0.43 12.27 1.46
C PRO A 83 -0.17 10.93 1.06
N LEU A 84 -0.95 10.91 -0.02
CA LEU A 84 -1.66 9.71 -0.46
C LEU A 84 -0.70 8.54 -0.78
N ILE A 85 0.50 8.84 -1.25
CA ILE A 85 1.55 7.83 -1.50
C ILE A 85 2.06 7.18 -0.21
N ASP A 86 2.10 7.94 0.90
CA ASP A 86 2.51 7.41 2.21
C ASP A 86 1.39 6.60 2.85
N GLU A 87 0.12 6.91 2.56
CA GLU A 87 -0.99 6.06 2.95
C GLU A 87 -0.95 4.70 2.23
N LEU A 88 -0.67 4.71 0.91
CA LEU A 88 -0.43 3.47 0.16
C LEU A 88 0.78 2.71 0.74
N PHE A 89 1.88 3.41 1.02
CA PHE A 89 3.06 2.81 1.61
C PHE A 89 2.78 2.17 2.98
N MET A 90 1.97 2.82 3.82
CA MET A 90 1.52 2.26 5.10
C MET A 90 0.72 0.97 4.91
N PHE A 91 -0.22 0.96 3.96
CA PHE A 91 -0.97 -0.24 3.60
C PHE A 91 -0.04 -1.36 3.12
N LEU A 92 0.92 -1.04 2.24
CA LEU A 92 1.89 -2.00 1.74
C LEU A 92 2.75 -2.56 2.89
N CYS A 93 3.27 -1.73 3.78
CA CYS A 93 4.00 -2.19 4.97
C CYS A 93 3.19 -3.18 5.82
N ARG A 94 1.87 -2.97 5.94
CA ARG A 94 0.99 -3.86 6.69
C ARG A 94 0.84 -5.24 6.05
N VAL A 95 0.70 -5.30 4.73
CA VAL A 95 0.39 -6.54 3.99
C VAL A 95 1.65 -7.25 3.49
N ALA A 96 2.63 -6.51 2.96
CA ALA A 96 3.89 -7.03 2.43
C ALA A 96 4.89 -7.40 3.52
N ALA A 97 5.12 -6.49 4.47
CA ALA A 97 6.12 -6.65 5.53
C ALA A 97 5.51 -7.14 6.86
N GLY A 98 4.18 -7.23 6.96
CA GLY A 98 3.50 -7.72 8.16
C GLY A 98 3.61 -6.79 9.37
N LEU A 99 3.90 -5.50 9.18
CA LEU A 99 4.07 -4.56 10.30
C LEU A 99 2.76 -4.40 11.10
N GLN A 100 2.89 -4.40 12.43
CA GLN A 100 1.75 -4.21 13.32
C GLN A 100 1.24 -2.75 13.29
N GLU A 101 -0.05 -2.55 13.53
CA GLU A 101 -0.66 -1.20 13.51
C GLU A 101 -0.03 -0.25 14.53
N LYS A 102 0.42 -0.76 15.68
CA LYS A 102 1.11 0.04 16.69
C LYS A 102 2.45 0.57 16.15
N THR A 103 3.21 -0.27 15.45
CA THR A 103 4.47 0.13 14.82
C THR A 103 4.23 1.16 13.71
N LEU A 104 3.21 0.94 12.87
CA LEU A 104 2.82 1.88 11.83
C LEU A 104 2.39 3.23 12.41
N SER A 105 1.64 3.23 13.52
CA SER A 105 1.24 4.45 14.23
C SER A 105 2.45 5.27 14.68
N THR A 106 3.51 4.61 15.17
CA THR A 106 4.75 5.27 15.57
C THR A 106 5.54 5.78 14.37
N ILE A 107 5.72 4.98 13.31
CA ILE A 107 6.52 5.36 12.13
C ILE A 107 5.91 6.56 11.39
N PHE A 108 4.58 6.56 11.23
CA PHE A 108 3.87 7.58 10.46
C PHE A 108 3.33 8.71 11.32
N GLU A 109 3.61 8.71 12.63
CA GLU A 109 3.21 9.74 13.59
C GLU A 109 1.71 10.06 13.58
N VAL A 110 0.88 9.03 13.38
CA VAL A 110 -0.58 9.13 13.38
C VAL A 110 -1.20 8.25 14.47
N SER A 111 -2.44 8.56 14.87
CA SER A 111 -3.17 7.73 15.84
C SER A 111 -3.43 6.32 15.29
N LEU A 112 -3.51 5.32 16.19
CA LEU A 112 -3.90 3.96 15.82
C LEU A 112 -5.21 3.91 15.03
N SER A 113 -6.19 4.72 15.43
CA SER A 113 -7.48 4.87 14.73
C SER A 113 -7.33 5.39 13.28
N THR A 114 -6.30 6.19 13.01
CA THR A 114 -5.99 6.67 11.67
C THR A 114 -5.34 5.57 10.84
N VAL A 115 -4.41 4.81 11.43
CA VAL A 115 -3.79 3.63 10.80
C VAL A 115 -4.86 2.63 10.35
N SER A 116 -5.75 2.20 11.25
CA SER A 116 -6.78 1.22 10.89
C SER A 116 -7.70 1.76 9.80
N ARG A 117 -8.03 3.06 9.82
CA ARG A 117 -8.87 3.69 8.79
C ARG A 117 -8.18 3.73 7.43
N ILE A 118 -6.90 4.06 7.39
CA ILE A 118 -6.08 4.05 6.17
C ILE A 118 -6.03 2.62 5.61
N ILE A 119 -5.68 1.63 6.43
CA ILE A 119 -5.61 0.22 6.01
C ILE A 119 -6.94 -0.23 5.40
N LEU A 120 -8.07 0.01 6.07
CA LEU A 120 -9.40 -0.38 5.56
C LEU A 120 -9.79 0.33 4.26
N THR A 121 -9.46 1.62 4.15
CA THR A 121 -9.77 2.44 2.96
C THR A 121 -8.99 1.90 1.76
N TRP A 122 -7.68 1.69 1.90
CA TRP A 122 -6.82 1.15 0.85
C TRP A 122 -7.13 -0.31 0.53
N THR A 123 -7.50 -1.13 1.52
CA THR A 123 -7.96 -2.51 1.29
C THR A 123 -9.19 -2.52 0.38
N SER A 124 -10.21 -1.71 0.72
CA SER A 124 -11.45 -1.64 -0.06
C SER A 124 -11.21 -1.14 -1.48
N TYR A 125 -10.39 -0.09 -1.62
CA TYR A 125 -10.04 0.47 -2.91
C TYR A 125 -9.26 -0.52 -3.79
N LEU A 126 -8.18 -1.12 -3.27
CA LEU A 126 -7.37 -2.06 -4.03
C LEU A 126 -8.11 -3.36 -4.33
N TYR A 127 -9.04 -3.78 -3.47
CA TYR A 127 -9.96 -4.88 -3.79
C TYR A 127 -10.79 -4.58 -5.05
N GLN A 128 -11.31 -3.36 -5.18
CA GLN A 128 -12.07 -2.95 -6.38
C GLN A 128 -11.17 -2.85 -7.62
N VAL A 129 -10.02 -2.20 -7.49
CA VAL A 129 -9.10 -1.98 -8.62
C VAL A 129 -8.49 -3.29 -9.10
N LEU A 130 -7.86 -4.05 -8.20
CA LEU A 130 -7.18 -5.29 -8.55
C LEU A 130 -8.16 -6.45 -8.79
N GLY A 131 -9.31 -6.46 -8.13
CA GLY A 131 -10.36 -7.45 -8.37
C GLY A 131 -11.01 -7.32 -9.75
N SER A 132 -10.90 -6.16 -10.40
CA SER A 132 -11.35 -5.98 -11.78
C SER A 132 -10.41 -6.61 -12.81
N LEU A 133 -9.18 -6.96 -12.42
CA LEU A 133 -8.21 -7.57 -13.32
C LEU A 133 -8.56 -9.05 -13.53
N PRO A 134 -8.57 -9.54 -14.78
CA PRO A 134 -8.79 -10.95 -15.08
C PRO A 134 -7.53 -11.76 -14.74
N LEU A 135 -7.28 -11.98 -13.43
CA LEU A 135 -6.14 -12.76 -12.94
C LEU A 135 -6.26 -14.24 -13.27
N TRP A 136 -7.49 -14.74 -13.42
CA TRP A 136 -7.78 -16.15 -13.61
C TRP A 136 -8.16 -16.45 -15.06
N MET A 137 -7.59 -17.53 -15.60
CA MET A 137 -8.00 -18.08 -16.90
C MET A 137 -9.48 -18.52 -16.88
N THR A 138 -10.13 -18.42 -18.04
CA THR A 138 -11.50 -18.91 -18.21
C THR A 138 -11.56 -20.44 -18.04
N ARG A 139 -12.76 -21.00 -17.90
CA ARG A 139 -12.92 -22.46 -17.73
C ARG A 139 -12.37 -23.21 -18.93
N GLU A 140 -12.64 -22.67 -20.10
CA GLU A 140 -12.29 -23.23 -21.40
C GLU A 140 -10.77 -23.20 -21.58
N GLN A 141 -10.12 -22.08 -21.23
CA GLN A 141 -8.66 -21.95 -21.28
C GLN A 141 -7.96 -22.94 -20.34
N VAL A 142 -8.47 -23.11 -19.11
CA VAL A 142 -7.92 -24.09 -18.16
C VAL A 142 -8.11 -25.51 -18.68
N GLN A 143 -9.29 -25.87 -19.18
CA GLN A 143 -9.55 -27.21 -19.71
C GLN A 143 -8.69 -27.54 -20.94
N ALA A 144 -8.50 -26.58 -21.84
CA ALA A 144 -7.67 -26.75 -23.03
C ALA A 144 -6.19 -27.02 -22.69
N THR A 145 -5.69 -26.45 -21.59
CA THR A 145 -4.30 -26.56 -21.15
C THR A 145 -4.09 -27.57 -20.01
N MET A 146 -5.15 -28.24 -19.55
CA MET A 146 -5.11 -29.14 -18.38
C MET A 146 -4.26 -30.40 -18.66
N PRO A 147 -3.26 -30.74 -17.81
CA PRO A 147 -2.51 -31.99 -17.93
C PRO A 147 -3.41 -33.22 -17.76
N ASP A 148 -3.09 -34.32 -18.45
CA ASP A 148 -3.96 -35.51 -18.50
C ASP A 148 -4.23 -36.15 -17.13
N LYS A 149 -3.24 -36.13 -16.23
CA LYS A 149 -3.44 -36.59 -14.85
C LYS A 149 -4.50 -35.77 -14.12
N PHE A 150 -4.52 -34.44 -14.30
CA PHE A 150 -5.54 -33.59 -13.70
C PHE A 150 -6.90 -33.81 -14.36
N LYS A 151 -6.96 -34.03 -15.67
CA LYS A 151 -8.22 -34.42 -16.35
C LYS A 151 -8.78 -35.72 -15.80
N LEU A 152 -7.93 -36.70 -15.48
CA LEU A 152 -8.34 -38.00 -14.97
C LEU A 152 -8.81 -37.96 -13.51
N TYR A 153 -8.00 -37.36 -12.62
CA TYR A 153 -8.24 -37.42 -11.18
C TYR A 153 -8.98 -36.19 -10.62
N CYS A 154 -8.90 -35.05 -11.29
CA CYS A 154 -9.39 -33.76 -10.81
C CYS A 154 -10.02 -32.90 -11.93
N PRO A 155 -10.96 -33.42 -12.74
CA PRO A 155 -11.44 -32.77 -13.98
C PRO A 155 -12.10 -31.39 -13.77
N GLN A 156 -12.56 -31.10 -12.56
CA GLN A 156 -13.22 -29.85 -12.20
C GLN A 156 -12.26 -28.81 -11.59
N VAL A 157 -11.01 -29.18 -11.30
CA VAL A 157 -10.01 -28.25 -10.76
C VAL A 157 -9.78 -27.12 -11.75
N ARG A 158 -9.83 -25.88 -11.24
CA ARG A 158 -9.64 -24.66 -12.02
C ARG A 158 -8.41 -23.88 -11.63
N VAL A 159 -8.13 -23.84 -10.33
CA VAL A 159 -7.05 -23.09 -9.72
C VAL A 159 -6.52 -23.91 -8.56
N ILE A 160 -5.20 -23.96 -8.41
CA ILE A 160 -4.54 -24.46 -7.20
C ILE A 160 -3.93 -23.24 -6.53
N ILE A 161 -4.39 -22.94 -5.32
CA ILE A 161 -3.84 -21.85 -4.53
C ILE A 161 -3.03 -22.50 -3.42
N ASP A 162 -1.72 -22.27 -3.44
CA ASP A 162 -0.85 -22.65 -2.33
C ASP A 162 -0.81 -21.51 -1.32
N CYS A 163 -1.18 -21.79 -0.08
CA CYS A 163 -1.27 -20.82 1.00
C CYS A 163 -0.57 -21.38 2.24
N THR A 164 0.18 -20.54 2.94
CA THR A 164 0.63 -20.84 4.31
C THR A 164 -0.39 -20.28 5.29
N GLU A 165 -1.17 -21.15 5.93
CA GLU A 165 -2.06 -20.75 7.02
C GLU A 165 -1.25 -20.43 8.28
N ILE A 166 -1.39 -19.21 8.78
CA ILE A 166 -0.83 -18.81 10.08
C ILE A 166 -1.98 -18.84 11.08
N ARG A 167 -1.88 -19.68 12.11
CA ARG A 167 -2.85 -19.72 13.20
C ARG A 167 -2.75 -18.43 14.01
N CYS A 168 -3.82 -17.63 14.02
CA CYS A 168 -3.96 -16.50 14.92
C CYS A 168 -4.62 -16.96 16.22
N GLU A 169 -4.05 -16.60 17.36
CA GLU A 169 -4.64 -16.87 18.68
C GLU A 169 -5.90 -16.00 18.86
N THR A 170 -7.02 -16.64 19.21
CA THR A 170 -8.26 -15.91 19.54
C THR A 170 -8.02 -15.16 20.85
N ALA A 171 -8.29 -13.85 20.89
CA ALA A 171 -8.21 -13.09 22.12
C ALA A 171 -9.12 -13.75 23.18
N SER A 172 -8.51 -14.27 24.24
CA SER A 172 -9.23 -14.74 25.43
C SER A 172 -9.78 -13.53 26.18
N SER A 173 -11.10 -13.55 26.43
CA SER A 173 -11.87 -12.51 27.12
C SER A 173 -11.37 -12.16 28.51
#